data_AF-A0A661A8L0-F1
#
_entry.id   AF-A0A661A8L0-F1
#
_cell.length_a   1.000
_cell.length_b   1.000
_cell.length_c   1.000
_cell.angle_alpha   90.00
_cell.angle_beta   90.00
_cell.angle_gamma   90.00
#
_symmetry.space_group_name_H-M   'P 1'
#
loop_
_entity.id
_entity.type
_entity.pdbx_description
1 polymer ?
#
loop_
_entity_poly.entity_id
_entity_poly.type
_entity_poly.pdbx_seq_one_letter_code
_entity_poly.pdbx_strand_id
1 'polypeptide(L)'
;MRASDRILLLIVLLPLLTGAGRPAPRVEGEGTAVSTVREALSGEEGASLQTWLRRAWLALEEGGWPQARLRADTLDVADSGDDWTLELQAGPRTRLGTFELRGEDPLVVQQWREAARLGGGDLLTPRVFDRALRDGLRAVSDAGYPLASVTVIRQEYDPTDGHIHLTLLVRPGPRARIREILVQGSTRTRPDVLSRLSGLKVGDWVVESNLEAARQRLLSRPGLVMAVDPVEVVRVPGQPDVVDLRVSVEQDPTSGSFSGALGATRGADGETELSGAVELMLTDLFGTARSLRGAWRDDGRGRNRLDLSWLEPMLLGSGLDLSLAVGQRHEDEGYDMVLADFGLLLPARPGLQFGLTGGLDRTTFLGEGGRTRRRNRLGVVLGMQWMRGLGAGLYGRLGSDFQAAFVSDRRRDPEAPDEQSVEASVRHSLIEADGRVGWAFNRFIALEGRMAWQSTENAPLPLPQSEQWAIGGATSVRGYAEDLFFGERVAYGGLEMVFGPARRGQAYLFLDAGWVRTTSEDAGVTSVQEHQLTGFGLGLRAPTALGAIDLSLGFAEELNFDEGKLHVALIQRF
;
A
#
# COMPACT_ATOMS: atom_id res chain seq x y z
N MET A 1 13.59 -18.52 32.51
CA MET A 1 13.00 -19.64 33.29
C MET A 1 11.61 -19.90 32.73
N ARG A 2 11.24 -21.17 32.54
CA ARG A 2 10.04 -21.59 31.79
C ARG A 2 8.77 -21.12 32.49
N ALA A 3 7.83 -20.56 31.71
CA ALA A 3 6.52 -20.07 32.15
C ALA A 3 5.52 -21.21 32.48
N SER A 4 5.99 -22.37 32.92
CA SER A 4 5.17 -23.58 33.01
C SER A 4 4.72 -23.97 34.42
N ASP A 5 5.16 -23.28 35.48
CA ASP A 5 4.78 -23.62 36.86
C ASP A 5 3.93 -22.50 37.50
N ARG A 6 2.69 -22.35 37.04
CA ARG A 6 1.62 -21.78 37.86
C ARG A 6 0.41 -22.70 37.78
N ILE A 7 0.12 -23.33 38.93
CA ILE A 7 -1.02 -24.22 39.15
C ILE A 7 -2.31 -23.43 38.90
N LEU A 8 -3.09 -23.83 37.89
CA LEU A 8 -4.42 -23.32 37.61
C LEU A 8 -5.37 -24.52 37.46
N LEU A 9 -6.34 -24.60 38.35
CA LEU A 9 -7.25 -25.74 38.46
C LEU A 9 -8.35 -25.62 37.38
N LEU A 10 -8.15 -26.28 36.24
CA LEU A 10 -9.20 -26.51 35.25
C LEU A 10 -10.06 -27.69 35.75
N ILE A 11 -11.22 -27.43 36.36
CA ILE A 11 -12.16 -28.50 36.71
C ILE A 11 -12.97 -28.83 35.45
N VAL A 12 -12.49 -29.82 34.68
CA VAL A 12 -13.24 -30.41 33.57
C VAL A 12 -13.95 -31.66 34.10
N LEU A 13 -15.25 -31.55 34.37
CA LEU A 13 -16.11 -32.71 34.54
C LEU A 13 -16.83 -32.95 33.20
N LEU A 14 -16.16 -33.62 32.27
CA LEU A 14 -16.81 -34.09 31.04
C LEU A 14 -16.15 -35.38 30.53
N PRO A 15 -16.93 -36.43 30.19
CA PRO A 15 -16.41 -37.64 29.56
C PRO A 15 -15.85 -37.31 28.17
N LEU A 16 -14.81 -38.06 27.77
CA LEU A 16 -14.13 -38.00 26.48
C LEU A 16 -15.14 -37.95 25.30
N LEU A 17 -15.38 -36.77 24.75
CA LEU A 17 -16.03 -36.58 23.45
C LEU A 17 -15.13 -35.67 22.61
N THR A 18 -14.16 -36.30 21.97
CA THR A 18 -13.28 -35.66 20.98
C THR A 18 -13.91 -35.84 19.60
N GLY A 19 -14.23 -34.73 18.91
CA GLY A 19 -14.40 -34.75 17.45
C GLY A 19 -15.59 -34.02 16.82
N ALA A 20 -16.65 -33.69 17.55
CA ALA A 20 -17.79 -32.96 16.97
C ALA A 20 -17.64 -31.44 17.16
N GLY A 21 -17.84 -30.67 16.09
CA GLY A 21 -17.92 -29.22 16.14
C GLY A 21 -19.17 -28.76 16.89
N ARG A 22 -19.02 -27.84 17.84
CA ARG A 22 -20.11 -27.29 18.66
C ARG A 22 -20.29 -25.80 18.40
N PRO A 23 -21.51 -25.26 18.57
CA PRO A 23 -21.73 -23.82 18.58
C PRO A 23 -21.03 -23.16 19.77
N ALA A 24 -20.87 -21.84 19.69
CA ALA A 24 -20.25 -21.05 20.74
C ALA A 24 -21.07 -21.14 22.04
N PRO A 25 -20.40 -21.23 23.21
CA PRO A 25 -21.11 -21.31 24.48
C PRO A 25 -21.81 -20.00 24.81
N ARG A 26 -22.91 -20.10 25.56
CA ARG A 26 -23.46 -18.94 26.26
C ARG A 26 -22.61 -18.64 27.48
N VAL A 27 -21.97 -17.48 27.51
CA VAL A 27 -21.11 -17.06 28.62
C VAL A 27 -21.95 -16.38 29.70
N GLU A 28 -21.91 -16.91 30.93
CA GLU A 28 -22.60 -16.38 32.11
C GLU A 28 -21.60 -15.86 33.16
N GLY A 29 -22.00 -14.81 33.88
CA GLY A 29 -21.15 -14.12 34.85
C GLY A 29 -21.41 -12.61 34.85
N GLU A 30 -20.60 -11.87 35.59
CA GLU A 30 -20.72 -10.41 35.74
C GLU A 30 -19.44 -9.66 35.33
N GLY A 31 -19.61 -8.43 34.84
CA GLY A 31 -18.51 -7.50 34.55
C GLY A 31 -17.91 -7.59 33.15
N THR A 32 -16.83 -6.83 32.95
CA THR A 32 -16.18 -6.61 31.64
C THR A 32 -15.40 -7.82 31.10
N ALA A 33 -15.13 -8.81 31.94
CA ALA A 33 -14.51 -10.07 31.52
C ALA A 33 -15.46 -10.90 30.64
N VAL A 34 -16.76 -10.90 30.97
CA VAL A 34 -17.79 -11.62 30.20
C VAL A 34 -17.93 -11.04 28.80
N SER A 35 -17.97 -9.71 28.67
CA SER A 35 -18.03 -9.08 27.34
C SER A 35 -16.80 -9.38 26.51
N THR A 36 -15.61 -9.38 27.11
CA THR A 36 -14.34 -9.71 26.43
C THR A 36 -14.34 -11.16 25.92
N VAL A 37 -14.81 -12.10 26.73
CA VAL A 37 -14.92 -13.51 26.31
C VAL A 37 -15.97 -13.68 25.22
N ARG A 38 -17.15 -13.05 25.33
CA ARG A 38 -18.20 -13.13 24.29
C ARG A 38 -17.71 -12.61 22.95
N GLU A 39 -16.97 -11.50 22.94
CA GLU A 39 -16.38 -10.95 21.71
C GLU A 39 -15.37 -11.92 21.09
N ALA A 40 -14.47 -12.50 21.91
CA ALA A 40 -13.47 -13.46 21.44
C ALA A 40 -14.06 -14.77 20.90
N LEU A 41 -15.28 -15.12 21.32
CA LEU A 41 -16.01 -16.29 20.84
C LEU A 41 -16.88 -15.98 19.60
N SER A 42 -17.09 -14.71 19.26
CA SER A 42 -17.92 -14.30 18.12
C SER A 42 -17.23 -14.60 16.77
N GLY A 43 -18.00 -15.01 15.77
CA GLY A 43 -17.54 -15.18 14.38
C GLY A 43 -16.92 -16.53 14.01
N GLU A 44 -16.88 -17.51 14.91
CA GLU A 44 -16.61 -18.91 14.56
C GLU A 44 -17.83 -19.81 14.82
N GLU A 45 -17.99 -20.85 13.99
CA GLU A 45 -19.03 -21.86 14.14
C GLU A 45 -18.40 -23.25 14.08
N GLY A 46 -18.95 -24.20 14.84
CA GLY A 46 -18.55 -25.60 14.76
C GLY A 46 -17.13 -25.91 15.26
N ALA A 47 -16.58 -25.11 16.19
CA ALA A 47 -15.29 -25.39 16.79
C ALA A 47 -15.38 -26.46 17.89
N SER A 48 -14.27 -27.14 18.18
CA SER A 48 -14.22 -28.11 19.28
C SER A 48 -14.31 -27.40 20.63
N LEU A 49 -14.82 -28.09 21.66
CA LEU A 49 -14.86 -27.58 23.04
C LEU A 49 -13.50 -27.05 23.51
N GLN A 50 -12.41 -27.75 23.19
CA GLN A 50 -11.05 -27.33 23.52
C GLN A 50 -10.66 -26.01 22.85
N THR A 51 -11.07 -25.80 21.61
CA THR A 51 -10.81 -24.55 20.88
C THR A 51 -11.56 -23.39 21.51
N TRP A 52 -12.82 -23.60 21.89
CA TRP A 52 -13.63 -22.60 22.58
C TRP A 52 -13.05 -22.21 23.95
N LEU A 53 -12.71 -23.21 24.77
CA LEU A 53 -12.09 -22.96 26.08
C LEU A 53 -10.74 -22.26 25.93
N ARG A 54 -9.93 -22.65 24.95
CA ARG A 54 -8.63 -22.01 24.68
C ARG A 54 -8.79 -20.55 24.26
N ARG A 55 -9.77 -20.23 23.42
CA ARG A 55 -10.07 -18.83 23.02
C ARG A 55 -10.54 -17.99 24.19
N ALA A 56 -11.51 -18.49 24.96
CA ALA A 56 -11.99 -17.82 26.16
C ALA A 56 -10.85 -17.56 27.15
N TRP A 57 -9.99 -18.56 27.36
CA TRP A 57 -8.80 -18.47 28.19
C TRP A 57 -7.82 -17.39 27.70
N LEU A 58 -7.43 -17.43 26.41
CA LEU A 58 -6.53 -16.44 25.82
C LEU A 58 -7.07 -15.01 25.95
N ALA A 59 -8.38 -14.82 25.73
CA ALA A 59 -9.01 -13.52 25.89
C ALA A 59 -8.94 -12.98 27.33
N LEU A 60 -9.08 -13.87 28.32
CA LEU A 60 -8.96 -13.51 29.74
C LEU A 60 -7.51 -13.19 30.11
N GLU A 61 -6.56 -13.97 29.61
CA GLU A 61 -5.14 -13.76 29.83
C GLU A 61 -4.65 -12.44 29.21
N GLU A 62 -5.00 -12.18 27.95
CA GLU A 62 -4.71 -10.92 27.26
C GLU A 62 -5.43 -9.73 27.91
N GLY A 63 -6.62 -9.97 28.47
CA GLY A 63 -7.41 -8.98 29.19
C GLY A 63 -6.88 -8.62 30.58
N GLY A 64 -6.00 -9.46 31.15
CA GLY A 64 -5.41 -9.25 32.47
C GLY A 64 -6.22 -9.84 33.63
N TRP A 65 -6.88 -10.98 33.43
CA TRP A 65 -7.59 -11.72 34.49
C TRP A 65 -6.92 -13.09 34.76
N PRO A 66 -5.75 -13.14 35.40
CA PRO A 66 -4.99 -14.38 35.61
C PRO A 66 -5.64 -15.32 36.65
N GLN A 67 -6.60 -14.84 37.43
CA GLN A 67 -7.37 -15.65 38.39
C GLN A 67 -8.71 -16.15 37.83
N ALA A 68 -9.02 -15.85 36.57
CA ALA A 68 -10.30 -16.22 36.00
C ALA A 68 -10.50 -17.74 36.07
N ARG A 69 -11.67 -18.16 36.56
CA ARG A 69 -12.11 -19.55 36.57
C ARG A 69 -13.23 -19.70 35.56
N LEU A 70 -13.06 -20.69 34.71
CA LEU A 70 -14.05 -21.10 33.72
C LEU A 70 -14.61 -22.45 34.14
N ARG A 71 -15.94 -22.52 34.19
CA ARG A 71 -16.66 -23.78 34.40
C ARG A 71 -17.61 -23.98 33.22
N ALA A 72 -17.48 -25.12 32.55
CA ALA A 72 -18.40 -25.51 31.49
C ALA A 72 -19.44 -26.44 32.09
N ASP A 73 -20.71 -26.04 32.05
CA ASP A 73 -21.83 -26.89 32.42
C ASP A 73 -22.62 -27.24 31.15
N THR A 74 -22.80 -28.54 30.90
CA THR A 74 -23.70 -29.01 29.84
C THR A 74 -25.11 -29.09 30.39
N LEU A 75 -26.05 -28.39 29.76
CA LEU A 75 -27.47 -28.61 30.02
C LEU A 75 -27.81 -30.06 29.67
N ASP A 76 -28.60 -30.66 30.55
CA ASP A 76 -28.86 -32.08 30.63
C ASP A 76 -29.43 -32.68 29.34
N VAL A 77 -29.11 -33.95 29.12
CA VAL A 77 -29.38 -34.74 27.92
C VAL A 77 -30.87 -35.08 27.84
N ALA A 78 -31.68 -34.19 27.28
CA ALA A 78 -33.00 -34.51 26.75
C ALA A 78 -33.37 -33.47 25.69
N ASP A 79 -33.48 -33.91 24.44
CA ASP A 79 -33.86 -33.15 23.25
C ASP A 79 -32.79 -32.23 22.63
N SER A 80 -32.13 -32.77 21.60
CA SER A 80 -31.58 -32.08 20.43
C SER A 80 -31.33 -30.56 20.58
N GLY A 81 -30.21 -30.20 21.18
CA GLY A 81 -29.77 -28.81 21.22
C GLY A 81 -28.35 -28.73 21.78
N ASP A 82 -27.41 -28.42 20.91
CA ASP A 82 -25.97 -28.29 21.15
C ASP A 82 -25.59 -27.10 22.08
N ASP A 83 -26.49 -26.66 22.95
CA ASP A 83 -26.36 -25.48 23.82
C ASP A 83 -25.70 -25.84 25.15
N TRP A 84 -24.54 -25.23 25.41
CA TRP A 84 -23.78 -25.37 26.65
C TRP A 84 -23.40 -24.00 27.19
N THR A 85 -23.32 -23.87 28.51
CA THR A 85 -23.00 -22.62 29.20
C THR A 85 -21.57 -22.64 29.73
N LEU A 86 -20.94 -21.47 29.68
CA LEU A 86 -19.63 -21.22 30.26
C LEU A 86 -19.80 -20.21 31.39
N GLU A 87 -19.80 -20.69 32.63
CA GLU A 87 -19.77 -19.86 33.82
C GLU A 87 -18.36 -19.29 34.01
N LEU A 88 -18.26 -17.96 34.06
CA LEU A 88 -17.02 -17.23 34.25
C LEU A 88 -17.00 -16.53 35.60
N GLN A 89 -16.01 -16.88 36.43
CA GLN A 89 -15.64 -16.13 37.62
C GLN A 89 -14.30 -15.43 37.35
N ALA A 90 -14.34 -14.17 36.92
CA ALA A 90 -13.16 -13.48 36.41
C ALA A 90 -12.10 -13.15 37.48
N GLY A 91 -12.51 -12.91 38.73
CA GLY A 91 -11.63 -12.35 39.76
C GLY A 91 -11.22 -10.88 39.49
N PRO A 92 -10.33 -10.31 40.31
CA PRO A 92 -9.84 -8.95 40.11
C PRO A 92 -8.96 -8.87 38.84
N ARG A 93 -9.05 -7.74 38.14
CA ARG A 93 -8.18 -7.45 37.00
C ARG A 93 -6.81 -7.03 37.52
N THR A 94 -5.75 -7.58 36.95
CA THR A 94 -4.39 -7.35 37.43
C THR A 94 -3.97 -5.91 37.27
N ARG A 95 -3.50 -5.33 38.37
CA ARG A 95 -2.86 -4.03 38.41
C ARG A 95 -1.41 -4.17 38.85
N LEU A 96 -0.58 -3.22 38.45
CA LEU A 96 0.76 -3.11 38.98
C LEU A 96 0.67 -2.59 40.42
N GLY A 97 1.26 -3.30 41.36
CA GLY A 97 1.42 -2.86 42.75
C GLY A 97 2.66 -1.97 42.87
N THR A 98 3.63 -2.42 43.67
CA THR A 98 4.94 -1.76 43.71
C THR A 98 5.73 -2.07 42.43
N PHE A 99 6.26 -1.01 41.82
CA PHE A 99 7.08 -1.10 40.63
C PHE A 99 8.46 -0.53 40.90
N GLU A 100 9.45 -1.41 41.04
CA GLU A 100 10.83 -1.05 41.28
C GLU A 100 11.68 -1.29 40.03
N LEU A 101 12.47 -0.28 39.65
CA LEU A 101 13.52 -0.42 38.66
C LEU A 101 14.87 -0.30 39.33
N ARG A 102 15.74 -1.28 39.07
CA ARG A 102 17.14 -1.30 39.51
C ARG A 102 18.05 -1.28 38.29
N GLY A 103 19.23 -0.71 38.44
CA GLY A 103 20.26 -0.66 37.41
C GLY A 103 21.51 0.02 37.95
N GLU A 104 22.65 -0.23 37.30
CA GLU A 104 23.93 0.33 37.69
C GLU A 104 24.03 1.82 37.34
N ASP A 105 23.44 2.22 36.21
CA ASP A 105 23.40 3.60 35.72
C ASP A 105 22.01 4.22 35.97
N PRO A 106 21.88 5.21 36.87
CA PRO A 106 20.61 5.89 37.16
C PRO A 106 20.00 6.58 35.94
N LEU A 107 20.81 7.11 35.01
CA LEU A 107 20.33 7.80 33.83
C LEU A 107 19.65 6.82 32.86
N VAL A 108 20.25 5.65 32.66
CA VAL A 108 19.65 4.57 31.84
C VAL A 108 18.34 4.09 32.44
N VAL A 109 18.28 3.91 33.77
CA VAL A 109 17.05 3.53 34.46
C VAL A 109 15.96 4.59 34.29
N GLN A 110 16.32 5.86 34.38
CA GLN A 110 15.39 6.97 34.18
C GLN A 110 14.86 7.01 32.74
N GLN A 111 15.74 6.91 31.74
CA GLN A 111 15.37 6.87 30.32
C GLN A 111 14.40 5.72 30.03
N TRP A 112 14.72 4.52 30.53
CA TRP A 112 13.83 3.36 30.38
C TRP A 112 12.47 3.63 31.02
N ARG A 113 12.44 4.19 32.24
CA ARG A 113 11.20 4.49 32.98
C ARG A 113 10.30 5.46 32.23
N GLU A 114 10.86 6.56 31.75
CA GLU A 114 10.13 7.60 31.03
C GLU A 114 9.52 7.07 29.72
N ALA A 115 10.27 6.23 29.00
CA ALA A 115 9.81 5.63 27.74
C ALA A 115 8.79 4.50 27.95
N ALA A 116 8.99 3.65 28.96
CA ALA A 116 8.11 2.53 29.27
C ALA A 116 6.71 2.96 29.72
N ARG A 117 6.57 4.17 30.30
CA ARG A 117 5.29 4.75 30.77
C ARG A 117 4.46 3.78 31.62
N LEU A 118 5.15 3.02 32.48
CA LEU A 118 4.54 2.03 33.36
C LEU A 118 4.81 2.42 34.82
N GLY A 119 3.77 2.50 35.63
CA GLY A 119 3.80 2.90 37.02
C GLY A 119 2.85 2.13 37.92
N GLY A 120 3.00 2.29 39.23
CA GLY A 120 2.14 1.64 40.21
C GLY A 120 0.68 2.07 40.04
N GLY A 121 -0.24 1.10 40.08
CA GLY A 121 -1.68 1.27 39.87
C GLY A 121 -2.15 1.01 38.44
N ASP A 122 -1.25 0.99 37.46
CA ASP A 122 -1.58 0.74 36.05
C ASP A 122 -2.15 -0.66 35.84
N LEU A 123 -3.03 -0.80 34.85
CA LEU A 123 -3.49 -2.12 34.42
C LEU A 123 -2.32 -2.87 33.78
N LEU A 124 -2.05 -4.07 34.29
CA LEU A 124 -0.96 -4.90 33.80
C LEU A 124 -1.53 -6.06 32.97
N THR A 125 -1.55 -5.87 31.66
CA THR A 125 -1.80 -6.94 30.70
C THR A 125 -0.51 -7.34 29.99
N PRO A 126 -0.41 -8.55 29.40
CA PRO A 126 0.75 -8.94 28.61
C PRO A 126 1.09 -7.90 27.53
N ARG A 127 0.07 -7.38 26.83
CA ARG A 127 0.24 -6.36 25.78
C ARG A 127 0.82 -5.05 26.32
N VAL A 128 0.36 -4.59 27.49
CA VAL A 128 0.88 -3.38 28.14
C VAL A 128 2.32 -3.58 28.59
N PHE A 129 2.61 -4.72 29.22
CA PHE A 129 3.96 -5.05 29.69
C PHE A 129 4.96 -5.18 28.54
N ASP A 130 4.60 -5.91 27.47
CA ASP A 130 5.45 -6.07 26.29
C ASP A 130 5.70 -4.74 25.59
N ARG A 131 4.69 -3.86 25.53
CA ARG A 131 4.86 -2.51 25.01
C ARG A 131 5.84 -1.71 25.87
N ALA A 132 5.65 -1.70 27.19
CA ALA A 132 6.53 -0.99 28.11
C ALA A 132 7.98 -1.50 28.00
N LEU A 133 8.17 -2.81 27.90
CA LEU A 133 9.48 -3.44 27.71
C LEU A 133 10.12 -3.01 26.39
N ARG A 134 9.38 -3.06 25.27
CA ARG A 134 9.87 -2.62 23.95
C ARG A 134 10.21 -1.14 23.93
N ASP A 135 9.30 -0.28 24.39
CA ASP A 135 9.45 1.18 24.37
C ASP A 135 10.65 1.60 25.25
N GLY A 136 10.79 0.99 26.45
CA GLY A 136 11.91 1.23 27.34
C GLY A 136 13.25 0.73 26.79
N LEU A 137 13.31 -0.50 26.26
CA LEU A 137 14.53 -1.06 25.65
C LEU A 137 14.96 -0.25 24.42
N ARG A 138 14.00 0.18 23.60
CA ARG A 138 14.25 1.04 22.43
C ARG A 138 14.88 2.37 22.84
N ALA A 139 14.36 3.03 23.88
CA ALA A 139 14.93 4.29 24.35
C ALA A 139 16.38 4.13 24.84
N VAL A 140 16.67 3.04 25.55
CA VAL A 140 18.03 2.72 26.00
C VAL A 140 18.95 2.37 24.82
N SER A 141 18.45 1.61 23.84
CA SER A 141 19.16 1.29 22.60
C SER A 141 19.47 2.54 21.78
N ASP A 142 18.51 3.46 21.64
CA ASP A 142 18.68 4.75 20.97
C ASP A 142 19.69 5.67 21.70
N ALA A 143 19.89 5.48 23.01
CA ALA A 143 20.95 6.13 23.78
C ALA A 143 22.36 5.52 23.55
N GLY A 144 22.48 4.53 22.66
CA GLY A 144 23.71 3.89 22.22
C GLY A 144 24.00 2.54 22.89
N TYR A 145 23.02 1.94 23.56
CA TYR A 145 23.14 0.65 24.27
C TYR A 145 22.31 -0.45 23.59
N PRO A 146 22.70 -0.92 22.41
CA PRO A 146 21.90 -1.83 21.57
C PRO A 146 21.71 -3.22 22.16
N LEU A 147 22.56 -3.59 23.12
CA LEU A 147 22.56 -4.89 23.80
C LEU A 147 21.92 -4.80 25.19
N ALA A 148 21.16 -3.74 25.44
CA ALA A 148 20.44 -3.55 26.69
C ALA A 148 19.46 -4.69 26.92
N SER A 149 19.32 -5.05 28.19
CA SER A 149 18.42 -6.11 28.62
C SER A 149 17.70 -5.70 29.89
N VAL A 150 16.45 -6.16 30.01
CA VAL A 150 15.68 -6.02 31.23
C VAL A 150 15.33 -7.40 31.72
N THR A 151 15.65 -7.67 32.98
CA THR A 151 15.35 -8.95 33.63
C THR A 151 14.37 -8.72 34.77
N VAL A 152 13.32 -9.54 34.84
CA VAL A 152 12.44 -9.58 36.01
C VAL A 152 13.19 -10.31 37.13
N ILE A 153 13.55 -9.61 38.20
CA ILE A 153 14.27 -10.21 39.33
C ILE A 153 13.37 -10.53 40.52
N ARG A 154 12.20 -9.90 40.61
CA ARG A 154 11.15 -10.22 41.59
C ARG A 154 9.80 -10.03 40.92
N GLN A 155 8.92 -11.01 41.08
CA GLN A 155 7.53 -10.95 40.65
C GLN A 155 6.68 -11.63 41.73
N GLU A 156 5.87 -10.84 42.42
CA GLU A 156 4.97 -11.31 43.47
C GLU A 156 3.56 -10.88 43.12
N TYR A 157 2.62 -11.80 43.19
CA TYR A 157 1.22 -11.50 42.96
C TYR A 157 0.50 -11.58 44.30
N ASP A 158 -0.16 -10.48 44.68
CA ASP A 158 -1.06 -10.46 45.81
C ASP A 158 -2.48 -10.81 45.32
N PRO A 159 -3.00 -11.99 45.72
CA PRO A 159 -4.30 -12.44 45.26
C PRO A 159 -5.47 -11.74 45.94
N THR A 160 -5.25 -10.98 47.03
CA THR A 160 -6.31 -10.34 47.82
C THR A 160 -6.75 -9.00 47.23
N ASP A 161 -5.82 -8.26 46.64
CA ASP A 161 -6.06 -6.94 46.02
C ASP A 161 -5.88 -6.96 44.49
N GLY A 162 -5.37 -8.06 43.93
CA GLY A 162 -5.16 -8.22 42.48
C GLY A 162 -3.93 -7.49 41.95
N HIS A 163 -2.99 -7.12 42.83
CA HIS A 163 -1.77 -6.41 42.44
C HIS A 163 -0.59 -7.36 42.16
N ILE A 164 0.17 -7.08 41.10
CA ILE A 164 1.49 -7.68 40.86
C ILE A 164 2.57 -6.66 41.23
N HIS A 165 3.44 -7.05 42.16
CA HIS A 165 4.65 -6.33 42.52
C HIS A 165 5.79 -6.80 41.61
N LEU A 166 6.41 -5.86 40.89
CA LEU A 166 7.51 -6.16 39.97
C LEU A 166 8.77 -5.41 40.36
N THR A 167 9.89 -6.12 40.38
CA THR A 167 11.23 -5.52 40.37
C THR A 167 11.94 -5.91 39.09
N LEU A 168 12.27 -4.93 38.27
CA LEU A 168 13.04 -5.12 37.04
C LEU A 168 14.47 -4.64 37.24
N LEU A 169 15.41 -5.39 36.68
CA LEU A 169 16.82 -5.01 36.58
C LEU A 169 17.12 -4.61 35.13
N VAL A 170 17.43 -3.34 34.91
CA VAL A 170 17.85 -2.79 33.63
C VAL A 170 19.37 -2.84 33.55
N ARG A 171 19.89 -3.53 32.53
CA ARG A 171 21.31 -3.59 32.22
C ARG A 171 21.55 -2.97 30.85
N PRO A 172 22.24 -1.82 30.74
CA PRO A 172 22.53 -1.20 29.44
C PRO A 172 23.43 -2.07 28.56
N GLY A 173 24.41 -2.76 29.17
CA GLY A 173 25.46 -3.41 28.39
C GLY A 173 26.42 -2.39 27.77
N PRO A 174 27.39 -2.83 26.97
CA PRO A 174 28.35 -1.95 26.31
C PRO A 174 27.68 -1.15 25.19
N ARG A 175 28.26 0.03 24.89
CA ARG A 175 27.96 0.70 23.64
C ARG A 175 28.60 -0.06 22.51
N ALA A 176 27.89 -0.28 21.40
CA ALA A 176 28.42 -1.05 20.29
C ALA A 176 28.42 -0.29 18.97
N ARG A 177 29.47 -0.51 18.18
CA ARG A 177 29.59 -0.07 16.79
C ARG A 177 29.32 -1.21 15.84
N ILE A 178 28.85 -0.87 14.64
CA ILE A 178 28.63 -1.82 13.56
C ILE A 178 29.99 -2.26 13.00
N ARG A 179 30.34 -3.54 13.15
CA ARG A 179 31.55 -4.12 12.55
C ARG A 179 31.29 -4.56 11.11
N GLU A 180 30.18 -5.25 10.89
CA GLU A 180 29.84 -5.86 9.62
C GLU A 180 28.31 -5.93 9.45
N ILE A 181 27.85 -5.85 8.20
CA ILE A 181 26.44 -5.99 7.84
C ILE A 181 26.31 -7.22 6.94
N LEU A 182 25.72 -8.28 7.48
CA LEU A 182 25.53 -9.57 6.83
C LEU A 182 24.12 -9.64 6.25
N VAL A 183 24.00 -9.57 4.91
CA VAL A 183 22.71 -9.74 4.23
C VAL A 183 22.48 -11.22 3.92
N GLN A 184 21.34 -11.76 4.35
CA GLN A 184 20.91 -13.14 4.11
C GLN A 184 19.65 -13.17 3.24
N GLY A 185 19.50 -14.22 2.43
CA GLY A 185 18.36 -14.36 1.51
C GLY A 185 18.43 -13.50 0.25
N SER A 186 19.57 -12.84 0.03
CA SER A 186 19.95 -12.25 -1.26
C SER A 186 20.13 -13.36 -2.29
N THR A 187 19.22 -13.45 -3.26
CA THR A 187 19.24 -14.43 -4.35
C THR A 187 19.57 -13.81 -5.70
N ARG A 188 19.27 -12.51 -5.87
CA ARG A 188 19.47 -11.76 -7.12
C ARG A 188 20.26 -10.48 -6.93
N THR A 189 19.82 -9.65 -5.99
CA THR A 189 20.46 -8.37 -5.72
C THR A 189 21.72 -8.62 -4.93
N ARG A 190 22.85 -8.04 -5.34
CA ARG A 190 24.12 -8.30 -4.64
C ARG A 190 24.01 -7.88 -3.16
N PRO A 191 24.56 -8.67 -2.22
CA PRO A 191 24.49 -8.37 -0.79
C PRO A 191 24.99 -6.97 -0.41
N ASP A 192 26.04 -6.48 -1.06
CA ASP A 192 26.60 -5.14 -0.83
C ASP A 192 25.62 -4.03 -1.25
N VAL A 193 24.83 -4.26 -2.30
CA VAL A 193 23.81 -3.33 -2.77
C VAL A 193 22.66 -3.26 -1.76
N LEU A 194 22.15 -4.40 -1.28
CA LEU A 194 21.11 -4.42 -0.24
C LEU A 194 21.61 -3.81 1.08
N SER A 195 22.86 -4.08 1.45
CA SER A 195 23.51 -3.43 2.59
C SER A 195 23.52 -1.90 2.42
N ARG A 196 23.92 -1.40 1.24
CA ARG A 196 23.88 0.04 0.92
C ARG A 196 22.45 0.60 0.95
N LEU A 197 21.48 -0.10 0.37
CA LEU A 197 20.05 0.30 0.33
C LEU A 197 19.42 0.39 1.73
N SER A 198 19.91 -0.39 2.68
CA SER A 198 19.50 -0.29 4.09
C SER A 198 19.87 1.09 4.69
N GLY A 199 20.91 1.76 4.17
CA GLY A 199 21.44 3.01 4.69
C GLY A 199 22.26 2.86 5.97
N LEU A 200 22.44 1.64 6.48
CA LEU A 200 23.35 1.33 7.58
C LEU A 200 24.79 1.42 7.10
N LYS A 201 25.70 1.88 7.96
CA LYS A 201 27.12 2.01 7.65
C LYS A 201 27.97 1.33 8.69
N VAL A 202 29.00 0.62 8.22
CA VAL A 202 30.03 0.05 9.09
C VAL A 202 30.76 1.17 9.82
N GLY A 203 30.97 1.00 11.13
CA GLY A 203 31.60 1.95 12.02
C GLY A 203 30.64 2.88 12.76
N ASP A 204 29.39 3.00 12.32
CA ASP A 204 28.37 3.79 13.00
C ASP A 204 27.99 3.15 14.35
N TRP A 205 27.49 3.99 15.27
CA TRP A 205 26.87 3.50 16.50
C TRP A 205 25.55 2.81 16.17
N VAL A 206 25.30 1.70 16.85
CA VAL A 206 24.05 0.97 16.69
C VAL A 206 22.97 1.71 17.47
N VAL A 207 21.89 2.04 16.76
CA VAL A 207 20.76 2.82 17.25
C VAL A 207 19.51 2.13 16.72
N GLU A 208 18.58 1.74 17.59
CA GLU A 208 17.38 0.96 17.22
C GLU A 208 16.56 1.63 16.13
N SER A 209 16.36 2.94 16.24
CA SER A 209 15.62 3.72 15.26
C SER A 209 16.25 3.69 13.86
N ASN A 210 17.58 3.58 13.75
CA ASN A 210 18.26 3.41 12.46
C ASN A 210 18.07 1.99 11.89
N LEU A 211 18.03 0.96 12.73
CA LEU A 211 17.77 -0.42 12.32
C LEU A 211 16.35 -0.56 11.74
N GLU A 212 15.36 0.02 12.41
CA GLU A 212 13.98 0.07 11.91
C GLU A 212 13.84 0.91 10.64
N ALA A 213 14.51 2.07 10.57
CA ALA A 213 14.55 2.87 9.35
C ALA A 213 15.17 2.09 8.17
N ALA A 214 16.23 1.32 8.44
CA ALA A 214 16.88 0.49 7.43
C ALA A 214 15.95 -0.60 6.89
N ARG A 215 15.22 -1.27 7.78
CA ARG A 215 14.18 -2.22 7.42
C ARG A 215 13.08 -1.56 6.57
N GLN A 216 12.58 -0.39 6.99
CA GLN A 216 11.54 0.33 6.24
C GLN A 216 12.00 0.79 4.86
N ARG A 217 13.27 1.20 4.69
CA ARG A 217 13.85 1.58 3.39
C ARG A 217 13.96 0.40 2.41
N LEU A 218 14.26 -0.79 2.91
CA LEU A 218 14.26 -1.99 2.08
C LEU A 218 12.84 -2.38 1.67
N LEU A 219 11.90 -2.36 2.62
CA LEU A 219 10.48 -2.64 2.37
C LEU A 219 9.79 -1.58 1.50
N SER A 220 10.34 -0.37 1.38
CA SER A 220 9.82 0.65 0.45
C SER A 220 10.17 0.38 -1.01
N ARG A 221 10.85 -0.75 -1.30
CA ARG A 221 11.24 -1.19 -2.65
C ARG A 221 10.71 -2.60 -2.94
N PRO A 222 9.38 -2.77 -3.09
CA PRO A 222 8.74 -4.08 -3.25
C PRO A 222 9.20 -4.85 -4.50
N GLY A 223 9.65 -4.16 -5.55
CA GLY A 223 10.24 -4.79 -6.74
C GLY A 223 11.65 -5.38 -6.54
N LEU A 224 12.25 -5.20 -5.36
CA LEU A 224 13.55 -5.77 -4.98
C LEU A 224 13.43 -6.77 -3.83
N VAL A 225 12.58 -6.45 -2.85
CA VAL A 225 12.44 -7.21 -1.61
C VAL A 225 10.97 -7.35 -1.24
N MET A 226 10.52 -8.58 -1.05
CA MET A 226 9.15 -8.93 -0.67
C MET A 226 8.93 -8.81 0.84
N ALA A 227 9.91 -9.27 1.63
CA ALA A 227 9.87 -9.23 3.08
C ALA A 227 11.26 -8.97 3.67
N VAL A 228 11.28 -8.35 4.84
CA VAL A 228 12.49 -8.05 5.61
C VAL A 228 12.19 -8.32 7.07
N ASP A 229 12.96 -9.21 7.68
CA ASP A 229 12.89 -9.46 9.12
C ASP A 229 13.44 -8.27 9.92
N PRO A 230 13.10 -8.13 11.21
CA PRO A 230 13.80 -7.20 12.09
C PRO A 230 15.32 -7.42 12.00
N VAL A 231 16.08 -6.33 11.91
CA VAL A 231 17.55 -6.41 11.80
C VAL A 231 18.09 -6.97 13.11
N GLU A 232 18.76 -8.12 13.05
CA GLU A 232 19.26 -8.77 14.25
C GLU A 232 20.64 -8.21 14.63
N VAL A 233 20.81 -7.88 15.91
CA VAL A 233 22.10 -7.47 16.47
C VAL A 233 22.82 -8.70 17.02
N VAL A 234 23.91 -9.10 16.36
CA VAL A 234 24.70 -10.28 16.70
C VAL A 234 25.98 -9.87 17.41
N ARG A 235 26.22 -10.42 18.60
CA ARG A 235 27.44 -10.16 19.37
C ARG A 235 28.64 -10.82 18.71
N VAL A 236 29.76 -10.10 18.65
CA VAL A 236 31.04 -10.65 18.20
C VAL A 236 31.76 -11.29 19.39
N PRO A 237 32.08 -12.60 19.37
CA PRO A 237 32.80 -13.24 20.46
C PRO A 237 34.14 -12.55 20.75
N GLY A 238 34.41 -12.25 22.02
CA GLY A 238 35.65 -11.60 22.45
C GLY A 238 35.72 -10.09 22.20
N GLN A 239 34.71 -9.46 21.59
CA GLN A 239 34.67 -8.01 21.37
C GLN A 239 33.32 -7.43 21.83
N PRO A 240 33.23 -6.92 23.07
CA PRO A 240 31.95 -6.45 23.63
C PRO A 240 31.43 -5.16 22.99
N ASP A 241 32.31 -4.31 22.45
CA ASP A 241 31.98 -2.96 21.95
C ASP A 241 31.69 -2.93 20.44
N VAL A 242 31.57 -4.09 19.81
CA VAL A 242 31.22 -4.22 18.39
C VAL A 242 30.22 -5.34 18.17
N VAL A 243 29.38 -5.16 17.17
CA VAL A 243 28.33 -6.11 16.79
C VAL A 243 28.27 -6.24 15.28
N ASP A 244 27.77 -7.38 14.84
CA ASP A 244 27.37 -7.59 13.45
C ASP A 244 25.88 -7.38 13.34
N LEU A 245 25.45 -6.83 12.22
CA LEU A 245 24.04 -6.71 11.90
C LEU A 245 23.67 -7.76 10.88
N ARG A 246 22.64 -8.56 11.16
CA ARG A 246 22.09 -9.51 10.19
C ARG A 246 20.79 -8.95 9.62
N VAL A 247 20.79 -8.79 8.30
CA VAL A 247 19.63 -8.31 7.54
C VAL A 247 19.11 -9.48 6.70
N SER A 248 18.04 -10.10 7.14
CA SER A 248 17.40 -11.21 6.41
C SER A 248 16.32 -10.65 5.49
N VAL A 249 16.42 -10.96 4.20
CA VAL A 249 15.50 -10.50 3.16
C VAL A 249 14.91 -11.68 2.40
N GLU A 250 13.68 -11.52 1.90
CA GLU A 250 13.06 -12.42 0.94
C GLU A 250 12.88 -11.68 -0.39
N GLN A 251 13.37 -12.24 -1.49
CA GLN A 251 13.29 -11.64 -2.82
C GLN A 251 12.34 -12.45 -3.73
N ASP A 252 11.62 -11.74 -4.61
CA ASP A 252 10.88 -12.41 -5.69
C ASP A 252 11.89 -13.11 -6.63
N PRO A 253 11.67 -14.38 -7.00
CA PRO A 253 12.53 -15.06 -7.97
C PRO A 253 12.51 -14.40 -9.36
N THR A 254 11.48 -13.61 -9.69
CA THR A 254 11.33 -12.94 -10.97
C THR A 254 12.03 -11.57 -10.99
N SER A 255 12.58 -11.27 -12.16
CA SER A 255 13.62 -10.26 -12.39
C SER A 255 13.13 -9.07 -13.22
N GLY A 256 11.85 -9.07 -13.53
CA GLY A 256 11.33 -8.35 -14.67
C GLY A 256 10.26 -9.15 -15.40
N SER A 257 9.55 -8.45 -16.25
CA SER A 257 8.47 -8.95 -17.07
C SER A 257 8.70 -8.54 -18.52
N PHE A 258 8.29 -9.41 -19.43
CA PHE A 258 8.19 -9.11 -20.84
C PHE A 258 6.76 -9.44 -21.26
N SER A 259 6.09 -8.50 -21.89
CA SER A 259 4.76 -8.69 -22.44
C SER A 259 4.70 -8.17 -23.88
N GLY A 260 3.98 -8.89 -24.73
CA GLY A 260 3.79 -8.51 -26.12
C GLY A 260 2.38 -8.88 -26.57
N ALA A 261 1.72 -7.98 -27.27
CA ALA A 261 0.39 -8.16 -27.84
C ALA A 261 0.37 -7.74 -29.31
N LEU A 262 -0.42 -8.43 -30.12
CA LEU A 262 -0.67 -8.10 -31.51
C LEU A 262 -2.19 -8.14 -31.74
N GLY A 263 -2.71 -7.16 -32.46
CA GLY A 263 -4.12 -7.05 -32.81
C GLY A 263 -4.27 -6.81 -34.31
N ALA A 264 -5.43 -7.17 -34.84
CA ALA A 264 -5.83 -6.83 -36.20
C ALA A 264 -7.27 -6.35 -36.17
N THR A 265 -7.53 -5.17 -36.72
CA THR A 265 -8.85 -4.58 -36.86
C THR A 265 -9.14 -4.29 -38.32
N ARG A 266 -10.41 -4.36 -38.72
CA ARG A 266 -10.80 -3.91 -40.05
C ARG A 266 -11.24 -2.45 -39.96
N GLY A 267 -10.62 -1.58 -40.75
CA GLY A 267 -10.96 -0.18 -40.87
C GLY A 267 -12.34 0.02 -41.51
N ALA A 268 -12.88 1.24 -41.42
CA ALA A 268 -14.17 1.60 -42.04
C ALA A 268 -14.14 1.54 -43.57
N ASP A 269 -12.94 1.65 -44.14
CA ASP A 269 -12.60 1.48 -45.56
C ASP A 269 -12.48 0.01 -45.99
N GLY A 270 -12.52 -0.93 -45.04
CA GLY A 270 -12.39 -2.37 -45.28
C GLY A 270 -10.95 -2.89 -45.25
N GLU A 271 -9.94 -2.02 -45.07
CA GLU A 271 -8.54 -2.43 -44.95
C GLU A 271 -8.26 -3.07 -43.59
N THR A 272 -7.21 -3.88 -43.52
CA THR A 272 -6.80 -4.53 -42.25
C THR A 272 -5.69 -3.72 -41.61
N GLU A 273 -6.01 -3.10 -40.49
CA GLU A 273 -5.10 -2.36 -39.62
C GLU A 273 -4.47 -3.33 -38.61
N LEU A 274 -3.15 -3.30 -38.46
CA LEU A 274 -2.43 -4.12 -37.49
C LEU A 274 -2.00 -3.24 -36.32
N SER A 275 -2.31 -3.69 -35.10
CA SER A 275 -1.88 -3.05 -33.86
C SER A 275 -0.91 -3.93 -33.09
N GLY A 276 -0.09 -3.31 -32.25
CA GLY A 276 0.93 -4.01 -31.49
C GLY A 276 1.28 -3.30 -30.19
N ALA A 277 1.69 -4.06 -29.19
CA ALA A 277 2.30 -3.50 -27.99
C ALA A 277 3.41 -4.43 -27.51
N VAL A 278 4.52 -3.85 -27.07
CA VAL A 278 5.62 -4.57 -26.43
C VAL A 278 6.02 -3.80 -25.19
N GLU A 279 6.09 -4.48 -24.06
CA GLU A 279 6.62 -3.90 -22.82
C GLU A 279 7.65 -4.83 -22.20
N LEU A 280 8.79 -4.23 -21.86
CA LEU A 280 9.89 -4.84 -21.16
C LEU A 280 10.11 -4.06 -19.86
N MET A 281 9.99 -4.74 -18.74
CA MET A 281 10.36 -4.21 -17.44
C MET A 281 11.47 -5.08 -16.87
N LEU A 282 12.63 -4.52 -16.63
CA LEU A 282 13.75 -5.20 -16.00
C LEU A 282 14.01 -4.55 -14.66
N THR A 283 13.86 -5.30 -13.58
CA THR A 283 14.17 -4.85 -12.23
C THR A 283 15.48 -5.49 -11.77
N ASP A 284 16.21 -4.77 -10.92
CA ASP A 284 17.48 -5.24 -10.36
C ASP A 284 18.49 -5.72 -11.44
N LEU A 285 18.70 -4.86 -12.44
CA LEU A 285 19.62 -5.13 -13.54
C LEU A 285 21.00 -5.52 -13.00
N PHE A 286 21.46 -6.73 -13.35
CA PHE A 286 22.77 -7.25 -12.93
C PHE A 286 22.99 -7.22 -11.40
N GLY A 287 21.93 -7.34 -10.60
CA GLY A 287 22.02 -7.32 -9.14
C GLY A 287 22.42 -5.96 -8.57
N THR A 288 22.12 -4.86 -9.28
CA THR A 288 22.49 -3.48 -8.91
C THR A 288 21.35 -2.65 -8.34
N ALA A 289 20.14 -3.24 -8.23
CA ALA A 289 18.88 -2.58 -7.91
C ALA A 289 18.40 -1.52 -8.93
N ARG A 290 19.11 -1.35 -10.06
CA ARG A 290 18.69 -0.49 -11.17
C ARG A 290 17.51 -1.10 -11.91
N SER A 291 16.62 -0.27 -12.43
CA SER A 291 15.56 -0.75 -13.32
C SER A 291 15.55 -0.02 -14.66
N LEU A 292 15.15 -0.76 -15.69
CA LEU A 292 14.91 -0.25 -17.03
C LEU A 292 13.50 -0.67 -17.43
N ARG A 293 12.71 0.27 -17.93
CA ARG A 293 11.42 -0.01 -18.55
C ARG A 293 11.44 0.50 -19.98
N GLY A 294 10.95 -0.31 -20.89
CA GLY A 294 10.67 0.10 -22.26
C GLY A 294 9.27 -0.35 -22.64
N ALA A 295 8.48 0.57 -23.17
CA ALA A 295 7.13 0.29 -23.62
C ALA A 295 6.94 0.90 -25.02
N TRP A 296 6.51 0.07 -25.96
CA TRP A 296 6.13 0.47 -27.30
C TRP A 296 4.69 0.06 -27.55
N ARG A 297 3.90 0.91 -28.19
CA ARG A 297 2.51 0.65 -28.57
C ARG A 297 2.18 1.33 -29.88
N ASP A 298 1.49 0.61 -30.74
CA ASP A 298 0.92 1.07 -32.00
C ASP A 298 -0.53 0.60 -32.06
N ASP A 299 -1.47 1.51 -32.27
CA ASP A 299 -2.90 1.18 -32.35
C ASP A 299 -3.35 0.77 -33.76
N GLY A 300 -2.46 0.83 -34.75
CA GLY A 300 -2.74 0.49 -36.14
C GLY A 300 -3.54 1.56 -36.90
N ARG A 301 -3.86 2.69 -36.24
CA ARG A 301 -4.67 3.80 -36.77
C ARG A 301 -3.90 5.12 -36.78
N GLY A 302 -2.59 5.04 -36.89
CA GLY A 302 -1.72 6.20 -36.94
C GLY A 302 -1.27 6.73 -35.57
N ARG A 303 -1.57 6.04 -34.46
CA ARG A 303 -1.01 6.39 -33.14
C ARG A 303 0.07 5.44 -32.69
N ASN A 304 1.28 5.97 -32.54
CA ASN A 304 2.46 5.24 -32.08
C ASN A 304 3.07 5.92 -30.86
N ARG A 305 3.45 5.12 -29.87
CA ARG A 305 4.05 5.58 -28.62
C ARG A 305 5.24 4.71 -28.23
N LEU A 306 6.34 5.36 -27.88
CA LEU A 306 7.53 4.74 -27.31
C LEU A 306 7.88 5.46 -26.01
N ASP A 307 8.00 4.75 -24.90
CA ASP A 307 8.49 5.26 -23.63
C ASP A 307 9.65 4.40 -23.15
N LEU A 308 10.76 5.04 -22.77
CA LEU A 308 11.91 4.41 -22.14
C LEU A 308 12.17 5.10 -20.80
N SER A 309 12.35 4.35 -19.73
CA SER A 309 12.73 4.90 -18.43
C SER A 309 13.78 4.08 -17.71
N TRP A 310 14.61 4.79 -16.95
CA TRP A 310 15.70 4.26 -16.15
C TRP A 310 15.58 4.77 -14.73
N LEU A 311 15.78 3.87 -13.76
CA LEU A 311 15.82 4.22 -12.35
C LEU A 311 17.18 3.84 -11.74
N GLU A 312 17.88 4.85 -11.23
CA GLU A 312 19.07 4.70 -10.41
C GLU A 312 18.70 4.87 -8.94
N PRO A 313 18.75 3.80 -8.12
CA PRO A 313 18.43 3.92 -6.71
C PRO A 313 19.56 4.61 -5.93
N MET A 314 19.20 5.35 -4.88
CA MET A 314 20.15 6.06 -4.01
C MET A 314 21.16 6.92 -4.77
N LEU A 315 20.66 7.89 -5.53
CA LEU A 315 21.47 8.88 -6.22
C LEU A 315 22.53 9.45 -5.28
N LEU A 316 23.81 9.27 -5.63
CA LEU A 316 24.97 9.71 -4.85
C LEU A 316 24.98 9.20 -3.39
N GLY A 317 24.42 8.02 -3.13
CA GLY A 317 24.32 7.44 -1.79
C GLY A 317 23.29 8.12 -0.88
N SER A 318 22.45 8.99 -1.43
CA SER A 318 21.34 9.60 -0.71
C SER A 318 20.16 8.64 -0.55
N GLY A 319 19.12 9.05 0.19
CA GLY A 319 17.85 8.31 0.25
C GLY A 319 16.93 8.55 -0.96
N LEU A 320 17.38 9.32 -1.96
CA LEU A 320 16.62 9.66 -3.15
C LEU A 320 17.00 8.76 -4.32
N ASP A 321 16.01 8.30 -5.07
CA ASP A 321 16.20 7.58 -6.32
C ASP A 321 16.11 8.58 -7.49
N LEU A 322 16.91 8.37 -8.53
CA LEU A 322 16.88 9.15 -9.76
C LEU A 322 16.08 8.41 -10.83
N SER A 323 15.09 9.07 -11.41
CA SER A 323 14.33 8.62 -12.57
C SER A 323 14.72 9.43 -13.80
N LEU A 324 15.01 8.77 -14.90
CA LEU A 324 15.19 9.38 -16.22
C LEU A 324 14.18 8.75 -17.16
N ALA A 325 13.41 9.55 -17.89
CA ALA A 325 12.50 9.03 -18.90
C ALA A 325 12.62 9.82 -20.19
N VAL A 326 12.49 9.12 -21.31
CA VAL A 326 12.36 9.71 -22.65
C VAL A 326 11.20 9.05 -23.35
N GLY A 327 10.45 9.84 -24.13
CA GLY A 327 9.30 9.32 -24.83
C GLY A 327 9.09 10.00 -26.18
N GLN A 328 8.46 9.25 -27.08
CA GLN A 328 7.99 9.72 -28.37
C GLN A 328 6.52 9.32 -28.51
N ARG A 329 5.69 10.26 -28.98
CA ARG A 329 4.30 10.04 -29.34
C ARG A 329 4.08 10.62 -30.72
N HIS A 330 3.46 9.85 -31.59
CA HIS A 330 3.11 10.22 -32.95
C HIS A 330 1.62 9.91 -33.14
N GLU A 331 0.88 10.87 -33.68
CA GLU A 331 -0.52 10.75 -34.02
C GLU A 331 -0.75 11.36 -35.40
N ASP A 332 -1.14 10.53 -36.36
CA ASP A 332 -1.47 10.96 -37.73
C ASP A 332 -2.51 12.09 -37.70
N GLU A 333 -2.25 13.15 -38.47
CA GLU A 333 -3.06 14.38 -38.55
C GLU A 333 -3.23 15.17 -37.22
N GLY A 334 -2.70 14.67 -36.10
CA GLY A 334 -2.77 15.28 -34.78
C GLY A 334 -1.49 16.01 -34.38
N TYR A 335 -0.50 15.24 -33.90
CA TYR A 335 0.75 15.79 -33.38
C TYR A 335 1.92 14.80 -33.30
N ASP A 336 3.12 15.37 -33.29
CA ASP A 336 4.38 14.73 -32.95
C ASP A 336 4.92 15.30 -31.64
N MET A 337 5.17 14.45 -30.65
CA MET A 337 5.70 14.84 -29.36
C MET A 337 6.95 14.04 -29.00
N VAL A 338 8.00 14.75 -28.58
CA VAL A 338 9.15 14.15 -27.91
C VAL A 338 9.26 14.77 -26.52
N LEU A 339 9.39 13.91 -25.52
CA LEU A 339 9.49 14.31 -24.11
C LEU A 339 10.74 13.72 -23.45
N ALA A 340 11.25 14.43 -22.47
CA ALA A 340 12.34 14.02 -21.60
C ALA A 340 12.06 14.50 -20.17
N ASP A 341 12.04 13.56 -19.24
CA ASP A 341 11.78 13.81 -17.82
C ASP A 341 12.98 13.40 -16.96
N PHE A 342 13.24 14.19 -15.93
CA PHE A 342 14.20 13.93 -14.88
C PHE A 342 13.49 14.03 -13.54
N GLY A 343 13.49 12.95 -12.75
CA GLY A 343 12.78 12.87 -11.48
C GLY A 343 13.68 12.50 -10.31
N LEU A 344 13.44 13.11 -9.16
CA LEU A 344 13.95 12.67 -7.86
C LEU A 344 12.78 12.06 -7.08
N LEU A 345 12.94 10.81 -6.65
CA LEU A 345 11.92 10.03 -5.96
C LEU A 345 12.39 9.73 -4.54
N LEU A 346 11.52 9.96 -3.54
CA LEU A 346 11.78 9.66 -2.14
C LEU A 346 10.82 8.56 -1.67
N PRO A 347 11.25 7.28 -1.63
CA PRO A 347 10.45 6.18 -1.09
C PRO A 347 10.49 6.21 0.44
N ALA A 348 9.73 7.14 1.04
CA ALA A 348 9.79 7.51 2.44
C ALA A 348 9.49 6.36 3.41
N ARG A 349 8.52 5.49 3.07
CA ARG A 349 8.16 4.28 3.83
C ARG A 349 7.46 3.29 2.90
N PRO A 350 7.21 2.03 3.31
CA PRO A 350 6.52 1.05 2.49
C PRO A 350 5.18 1.59 1.99
N GLY A 351 5.05 1.67 0.65
CA GLY A 351 3.88 2.20 -0.02
C GLY A 351 3.67 3.72 0.12
N LEU A 352 4.63 4.54 0.54
CA LEU A 352 4.54 6.00 0.43
C LEU A 352 5.79 6.55 -0.27
N GLN A 353 5.58 7.26 -1.36
CA GLN A 353 6.63 7.84 -2.18
C GLN A 353 6.29 9.29 -2.53
N PHE A 354 7.29 10.15 -2.52
CA PHE A 354 7.19 11.51 -3.04
C PHE A 354 8.06 11.65 -4.29
N GLY A 355 7.68 12.53 -5.21
CA GLY A 355 8.41 12.78 -6.45
C GLY A 355 8.52 14.27 -6.75
N LEU A 356 9.67 14.67 -7.27
CA LEU A 356 9.88 15.97 -7.91
C LEU A 356 10.45 15.70 -9.30
N THR A 357 9.70 16.05 -10.35
CA THR A 357 10.08 15.76 -11.74
C THR A 357 10.15 17.04 -12.54
N GLY A 358 11.28 17.30 -13.20
CA GLY A 358 11.38 18.30 -14.25
C GLY A 358 11.16 17.65 -15.61
N GLY A 359 10.28 18.22 -16.43
CA GLY A 359 9.92 17.71 -17.74
C GLY A 359 10.15 18.74 -18.84
N LEU A 360 10.68 18.28 -19.96
CA LEU A 360 10.86 19.05 -21.19
C LEU A 360 10.16 18.30 -22.32
N ASP A 361 9.33 18.98 -23.09
CA ASP A 361 8.80 18.41 -24.31
C ASP A 361 8.71 19.40 -25.46
N ARG A 362 8.77 18.83 -26.65
CA ARG A 362 8.56 19.50 -27.91
C ARG A 362 7.40 18.83 -28.60
N THR A 363 6.34 19.58 -28.85
CA THR A 363 5.18 19.16 -29.62
C THR A 363 5.13 19.93 -30.93
N THR A 364 4.95 19.21 -32.03
CA THR A 364 4.62 19.78 -33.34
C THR A 364 3.20 19.32 -33.67
N PHE A 365 2.31 20.22 -34.01
CA PHE A 365 0.90 19.91 -34.26
C PHE A 365 0.37 20.83 -35.37
N LEU A 366 -0.73 20.45 -35.99
CA LEU A 366 -1.40 21.30 -36.98
C LEU A 366 -2.24 22.36 -36.26
N GLY A 367 -1.96 23.63 -36.53
CA GLY A 367 -2.74 24.76 -36.02
C GLY A 367 -3.89 25.14 -36.96
N GLU A 368 -4.68 26.14 -36.56
CA GLU A 368 -5.76 26.69 -37.39
C GLU A 368 -5.26 27.10 -38.79
N GLY A 369 -6.00 26.71 -39.83
CA GLY A 369 -5.64 26.96 -41.22
C GLY A 369 -4.66 25.95 -41.84
N GLY A 370 -4.39 24.82 -41.16
CA GLY A 370 -3.52 23.74 -41.67
C GLY A 370 -2.02 24.06 -41.58
N ARG A 371 -1.64 25.11 -40.85
CA ARG A 371 -0.25 25.53 -40.67
C ARG A 371 0.40 24.75 -39.55
N THR A 372 1.63 24.29 -39.75
CA THR A 372 2.38 23.61 -38.70
C THR A 372 2.67 24.57 -37.56
N ARG A 373 2.41 24.16 -36.31
CA ARG A 373 2.75 24.89 -35.08
C ARG A 373 3.73 24.08 -34.25
N ARG A 374 4.61 24.79 -33.53
CA ARG A 374 5.57 24.17 -32.61
C ARG A 374 5.40 24.74 -31.21
N ARG A 375 5.25 23.87 -30.21
CA ARG A 375 5.26 24.18 -28.78
C ARG A 375 6.49 23.56 -28.14
N ASN A 376 7.22 24.34 -27.35
CA ASN A 376 8.17 23.80 -26.38
C ASN A 376 7.61 24.06 -24.99
N ARG A 377 7.57 23.01 -24.17
CA ARG A 377 7.01 23.04 -22.81
C ARG A 377 8.10 22.68 -21.81
N LEU A 378 8.12 23.44 -20.72
CA LEU A 378 8.92 23.14 -19.52
C LEU A 378 7.95 23.00 -18.35
N GLY A 379 8.02 21.86 -17.66
CA GLY A 379 7.18 21.56 -16.52
C GLY A 379 8.00 21.17 -15.29
N VAL A 380 7.44 21.45 -14.11
CA VAL A 380 7.87 20.86 -12.84
C VAL A 380 6.67 20.19 -12.20
N VAL A 381 6.78 18.90 -11.89
CA VAL A 381 5.73 18.08 -11.29
C VAL A 381 6.12 17.71 -9.87
N LEU A 382 5.21 17.94 -8.94
CA LEU A 382 5.25 17.40 -7.59
C LEU A 382 4.30 16.21 -7.52
N GLY A 383 4.81 15.05 -7.12
CA GLY A 383 4.04 13.81 -7.01
C GLY A 383 4.03 13.26 -5.58
N MET A 384 2.92 12.65 -5.19
CA MET A 384 2.80 11.84 -3.98
C MET A 384 2.02 10.58 -4.31
N GLN A 385 2.63 9.43 -4.04
CA GLN A 385 2.03 8.11 -4.20
C GLN A 385 1.89 7.44 -2.85
N TRP A 386 0.70 6.94 -2.57
CA TRP A 386 0.42 6.19 -1.37
C TRP A 386 -0.31 4.89 -1.71
N MET A 387 0.08 3.80 -1.07
CA MET A 387 -0.53 2.48 -1.21
C MET A 387 -0.35 1.69 0.07
N ARG A 388 -1.39 0.93 0.45
CA ARG A 388 -1.41 0.07 1.63
C ARG A 388 -2.26 -1.16 1.36
N GLY A 389 -1.66 -2.34 1.57
CA GLY A 389 -2.41 -3.59 1.66
C GLY A 389 -3.17 -3.68 2.98
N LEU A 390 -4.42 -4.14 2.92
CA LEU A 390 -5.31 -4.38 4.07
C LEU A 390 -5.36 -5.87 4.47
N GLY A 391 -4.43 -6.70 3.96
CA GLY A 391 -4.25 -8.09 4.38
C GLY A 391 -5.18 -9.13 3.71
N ALA A 392 -6.23 -8.70 2.99
CA ALA A 392 -7.17 -9.60 2.31
C ALA A 392 -6.75 -9.98 0.87
N GLY A 393 -5.46 -10.21 0.64
CA GLY A 393 -4.91 -10.51 -0.70
C GLY A 393 -5.08 -9.37 -1.71
N LEU A 394 -5.23 -9.70 -2.99
CA LEU A 394 -5.32 -8.74 -4.11
C LEU A 394 -6.50 -7.74 -4.01
N TYR A 395 -7.51 -8.03 -3.17
CA TYR A 395 -8.73 -7.23 -3.03
C TYR A 395 -8.68 -6.18 -1.92
N GLY A 396 -7.92 -6.44 -0.85
CA GLY A 396 -7.80 -5.51 0.27
C GLY A 396 -6.69 -4.52 0.02
N ARG A 397 -6.94 -3.46 -0.75
CA ARG A 397 -5.94 -2.43 -1.06
C ARG A 397 -6.52 -1.04 -0.92
N LEU A 398 -5.72 -0.11 -0.43
CA LEU A 398 -6.04 1.30 -0.44
C LEU A 398 -4.86 2.03 -1.05
N GLY A 399 -5.10 2.90 -2.01
CA GLY A 399 -4.05 3.69 -2.65
C GLY A 399 -4.57 4.99 -3.22
N SER A 400 -3.65 5.91 -3.45
CA SER A 400 -3.89 7.20 -4.07
C SER A 400 -2.61 7.68 -4.72
N ASP A 401 -2.73 8.30 -5.87
CA ASP A 401 -1.66 9.06 -6.52
C ASP A 401 -2.16 10.50 -6.69
N PHE A 402 -1.28 11.45 -6.39
CA PHE A 402 -1.56 12.87 -6.49
C PHE A 402 -0.39 13.53 -7.19
N GLN A 403 -0.68 14.35 -8.19
CA GLN A 403 0.29 15.08 -8.98
C GLN A 403 -0.15 16.52 -9.18
N ALA A 404 0.78 17.45 -9.00
CA ALA A 404 0.60 18.85 -9.31
C ALA A 404 1.75 19.30 -10.19
N ALA A 405 1.45 19.70 -11.42
CA ALA A 405 2.40 20.20 -12.39
C ALA A 405 2.28 21.71 -12.56
N PHE A 406 3.41 22.40 -12.59
CA PHE A 406 3.52 23.80 -12.96
C PHE A 406 4.22 23.88 -14.31
N VAL A 407 3.56 24.48 -15.29
CA VAL A 407 3.92 24.36 -16.69
C VAL A 407 4.10 25.74 -17.33
N SER A 408 5.13 25.88 -18.15
CA SER A 408 5.31 27.04 -19.02
C SER A 408 5.48 26.58 -20.47
N ASP A 409 4.59 27.07 -21.32
CA ASP A 409 4.59 26.82 -22.76
C ASP A 409 5.13 28.02 -23.52
N ARG A 410 5.93 27.76 -24.56
CA ARG A 410 6.24 28.74 -25.61
C ARG A 410 5.80 28.20 -26.96
N ARG A 411 4.93 28.94 -27.64
CA ARG A 411 4.38 28.56 -28.94
C ARG A 411 4.98 29.44 -30.05
N ARG A 412 5.41 28.81 -31.15
CA ARG A 412 5.92 29.49 -32.35
C ARG A 412 5.25 28.92 -33.60
N ASP A 413 5.01 29.78 -34.58
CA ASP A 413 4.67 29.40 -35.94
C ASP A 413 5.96 29.29 -36.78
N PRO A 414 6.44 28.08 -37.12
CA PRO A 414 7.61 27.88 -37.97
C PRO A 414 7.41 28.33 -39.43
N GLU A 415 6.17 28.51 -39.89
CA GLU A 415 5.86 28.90 -41.28
C GLU A 415 5.57 30.40 -41.43
N ALA A 416 5.61 31.18 -40.34
CA ALA A 416 5.44 32.63 -40.37
C ALA A 416 6.77 33.35 -40.72
N PRO A 417 6.75 34.42 -41.54
CA PRO A 417 7.91 35.30 -41.71
C PRO A 417 8.41 35.81 -40.34
N ASP A 418 9.72 35.95 -40.14
CA ASP A 418 10.32 36.32 -38.83
C ASP A 418 9.74 37.60 -38.21
N GLU A 419 9.16 38.51 -39.01
CA GLU A 419 8.47 39.73 -38.53
C GLU A 419 7.04 39.50 -38.00
N GLN A 420 6.41 38.34 -38.25
CA GLN A 420 5.03 38.01 -37.86
C GLN A 420 4.93 36.81 -36.90
N SER A 421 6.06 36.20 -36.48
CA SER A 421 6.03 35.12 -35.50
C SER A 421 5.67 35.66 -34.12
N VAL A 422 4.41 35.51 -33.70
CA VAL A 422 3.96 35.85 -32.35
C VAL A 422 4.41 34.75 -31.39
N GLU A 423 5.41 35.04 -30.55
CA GLU A 423 5.82 34.17 -29.45
C GLU A 423 4.89 34.43 -28.25
N ALA A 424 3.91 33.55 -28.04
CA ALA A 424 3.05 33.60 -26.87
C ALA A 424 3.60 32.67 -25.78
N SER A 425 3.88 33.21 -24.59
CA SER A 425 4.22 32.43 -23.41
C SER A 425 3.00 32.23 -22.53
N VAL A 426 2.61 30.99 -22.28
CA VAL A 426 1.48 30.64 -21.40
C VAL A 426 2.02 29.93 -20.17
N ARG A 427 1.52 30.29 -18.98
CA ARG A 427 1.82 29.58 -17.74
C ARG A 427 0.52 29.08 -17.14
N HIS A 428 0.47 27.80 -16.85
CA HIS A 428 -0.69 27.16 -16.24
C HIS A 428 -0.24 26.05 -15.28
N SER A 429 -1.17 25.51 -14.52
CA SER A 429 -0.92 24.37 -13.63
C SER A 429 -1.87 23.23 -13.95
N LEU A 430 -1.37 22.01 -13.93
CA LEU A 430 -2.15 20.78 -14.08
C LEU A 430 -2.23 20.11 -12.72
N ILE A 431 -3.43 19.70 -12.30
CA ILE A 431 -3.62 18.96 -11.06
C ILE A 431 -4.31 17.65 -11.42
N GLU A 432 -3.71 16.55 -11.01
CA GLU A 432 -4.25 15.20 -11.14
C GLU A 432 -4.28 14.53 -9.76
N ALA A 433 -5.41 13.91 -9.43
CA ALA A 433 -5.55 13.15 -8.21
C ALA A 433 -6.36 11.90 -8.50
N ASP A 434 -5.83 10.72 -8.22
CA ASP A 434 -6.54 9.46 -8.26
C ASP A 434 -6.54 8.74 -6.91
N GLY A 435 -7.59 7.96 -6.71
CA GLY A 435 -7.79 7.16 -5.52
C GLY A 435 -8.40 5.81 -5.87
N ARG A 436 -7.91 4.76 -5.21
CA ARG A 436 -8.43 3.39 -5.33
C ARG A 436 -8.60 2.78 -3.96
N VAL A 437 -9.76 2.18 -3.74
CA VAL A 437 -10.08 1.45 -2.50
C VAL A 437 -10.63 0.09 -2.86
N GLY A 438 -10.24 -0.92 -2.10
CA GLY A 438 -10.68 -2.30 -2.27
C GLY A 438 -10.98 -2.91 -0.91
N TRP A 439 -12.18 -3.46 -0.78
CA TRP A 439 -12.67 -4.11 0.41
C TRP A 439 -13.12 -5.53 0.08
N ALA A 440 -12.47 -6.53 0.65
CA ALA A 440 -12.91 -7.92 0.51
C ALA A 440 -13.85 -8.29 1.65
N PHE A 441 -15.09 -8.70 1.32
CA PHE A 441 -15.99 -9.29 2.32
C PHE A 441 -15.60 -10.74 2.60
N ASN A 442 -15.16 -11.46 1.56
CA ASN A 442 -14.60 -12.80 1.65
C ASN A 442 -13.71 -13.07 0.43
N ARG A 443 -13.24 -14.32 0.24
CA ARG A 443 -12.35 -14.69 -0.88
C ARG A 443 -12.99 -14.65 -2.28
N PHE A 444 -14.31 -14.48 -2.35
CA PHE A 444 -15.13 -14.50 -3.57
C PHE A 444 -15.87 -13.21 -3.83
N ILE A 445 -16.07 -12.34 -2.83
CA ILE A 445 -16.84 -11.11 -2.95
C ILE A 445 -16.02 -9.94 -2.42
N ALA A 446 -15.85 -8.93 -3.26
CA ALA A 446 -15.16 -7.70 -2.92
C ALA A 446 -15.90 -6.49 -3.51
N LEU A 447 -15.65 -5.32 -2.93
CA LEU A 447 -16.04 -4.02 -3.46
C LEU A 447 -14.76 -3.25 -3.79
N GLU A 448 -14.63 -2.80 -5.03
CA GLU A 448 -13.58 -1.89 -5.47
C GLU A 448 -14.19 -0.53 -5.78
N GLY A 449 -13.49 0.54 -5.43
CA GLY A 449 -13.87 1.91 -5.72
C GLY A 449 -12.70 2.64 -6.36
N ARG A 450 -12.99 3.48 -7.35
CA ARG A 450 -12.02 4.38 -7.99
C ARG A 450 -12.56 5.80 -8.05
N MET A 451 -11.67 6.76 -8.01
CA MET A 451 -11.96 8.17 -8.24
C MET A 451 -10.77 8.82 -8.92
N ALA A 452 -11.04 9.83 -9.74
CA ALA A 452 -10.05 10.64 -10.41
C ALA A 452 -10.57 12.08 -10.55
N TRP A 453 -9.66 13.03 -10.42
CA TRP A 453 -9.87 14.45 -10.67
C TRP A 453 -8.70 14.98 -11.48
N GLN A 454 -8.98 15.65 -12.58
CA GLN A 454 -7.99 16.30 -13.43
C GLN A 454 -8.43 17.72 -13.75
N SER A 455 -7.53 18.68 -13.64
CA SER A 455 -7.82 20.09 -13.86
C SER A 455 -6.63 20.84 -14.47
N THR A 456 -6.93 21.69 -15.45
CA THR A 456 -6.03 22.71 -15.97
C THR A 456 -6.42 24.07 -15.40
N GLU A 457 -5.54 24.66 -14.60
CA GLU A 457 -5.75 25.90 -13.87
C GLU A 457 -4.86 27.03 -14.42
N ASN A 458 -5.36 28.27 -14.37
CA ASN A 458 -4.63 29.48 -14.79
C ASN A 458 -4.24 29.56 -16.29
N ALA A 459 -4.78 28.68 -17.13
CA ALA A 459 -4.63 28.79 -18.57
C ALA A 459 -5.63 29.82 -19.16
N PRO A 460 -5.27 30.52 -20.26
CA PRO A 460 -6.24 31.30 -21.01
C PRO A 460 -7.30 30.36 -21.61
N LEU A 461 -8.57 30.65 -21.30
CA LEU A 461 -9.72 29.92 -21.83
C LEU A 461 -10.28 30.65 -23.06
N PRO A 462 -10.88 29.95 -24.03
CA PRO A 462 -11.08 28.50 -24.09
C PRO A 462 -9.78 27.72 -24.38
N LEU A 463 -9.64 26.52 -23.78
CA LEU A 463 -8.53 25.62 -24.12
C LEU A 463 -8.78 24.94 -25.47
N PRO A 464 -7.76 24.80 -26.34
CA PRO A 464 -7.88 23.93 -27.50
C PRO A 464 -8.12 22.49 -27.05
N GLN A 465 -8.88 21.71 -27.81
CA GLN A 465 -9.25 20.33 -27.45
C GLN A 465 -8.03 19.44 -27.12
N SER A 466 -6.89 19.66 -27.79
CA SER A 466 -5.62 18.97 -27.52
C SER A 466 -5.02 19.21 -26.12
N GLU A 467 -5.53 20.21 -25.39
CA GLU A 467 -5.10 20.57 -24.03
C GLU A 467 -6.20 20.34 -22.98
N GLN A 468 -7.33 19.79 -23.41
CA GLN A 468 -8.43 19.40 -22.54
C GLN A 468 -8.27 17.94 -22.09
N TRP A 469 -8.87 17.61 -20.95
CA TRP A 469 -8.92 16.26 -20.41
C TRP A 469 -10.14 15.52 -20.96
N ALA A 470 -9.95 14.26 -21.34
CA ALA A 470 -10.99 13.43 -21.92
C ALA A 470 -11.68 12.53 -20.87
N ILE A 471 -12.98 12.28 -21.06
CA ILE A 471 -13.80 11.39 -20.24
C ILE A 471 -14.83 10.64 -21.11
N GLY A 472 -15.13 9.40 -20.71
CA GLY A 472 -15.91 8.43 -21.47
C GLY A 472 -15.05 7.23 -21.89
N GLY A 473 -15.58 6.01 -21.81
CA GLY A 473 -14.89 4.79 -22.22
C GLY A 473 -14.51 3.84 -21.09
N ALA A 474 -13.68 2.85 -21.41
CA ALA A 474 -13.36 1.69 -20.56
C ALA A 474 -12.63 2.07 -19.26
N THR A 475 -11.83 3.14 -19.28
CA THR A 475 -10.97 3.56 -18.17
C THR A 475 -11.54 4.71 -17.34
N SER A 476 -12.62 5.35 -17.80
CA SER A 476 -13.20 6.55 -17.19
C SER A 476 -14.68 6.37 -16.84
N VAL A 477 -15.64 6.55 -17.75
CA VAL A 477 -17.07 6.29 -17.53
C VAL A 477 -17.59 5.33 -18.59
N ARG A 478 -17.82 4.08 -18.19
CA ARG A 478 -18.29 3.01 -19.10
C ARG A 478 -19.75 3.24 -19.49
N GLY A 479 -20.08 2.85 -20.72
CA GLY A 479 -21.37 3.10 -21.37
C GLY A 479 -21.33 4.23 -22.40
N TYR A 480 -20.35 5.13 -22.31
CA TYR A 480 -20.08 6.18 -23.30
C TYR A 480 -18.97 5.74 -24.28
N ALA A 481 -18.80 6.45 -25.40
CA ALA A 481 -17.68 6.16 -26.31
C ALA A 481 -16.35 6.58 -25.64
N GLU A 482 -15.24 5.99 -26.09
CA GLU A 482 -13.89 6.43 -25.68
C GLU A 482 -13.71 7.91 -26.00
N ASP A 483 -13.19 8.66 -25.02
CA ASP A 483 -12.85 10.08 -25.13
C ASP A 483 -14.00 10.93 -25.73
N LEU A 484 -15.25 10.64 -25.35
CA LEU A 484 -16.42 11.31 -25.93
C LEU A 484 -16.53 12.79 -25.53
N PHE A 485 -16.15 13.12 -24.29
CA PHE A 485 -16.25 14.49 -23.77
C PHE A 485 -14.87 15.02 -23.38
N PHE A 486 -14.64 16.30 -23.65
CA PHE A 486 -13.39 17.00 -23.37
C PHE A 486 -13.66 18.27 -22.58
N GLY A 487 -12.85 18.57 -21.56
CA GLY A 487 -12.95 19.82 -20.82
C GLY A 487 -11.69 20.21 -20.04
N GLU A 488 -11.63 21.45 -19.56
CA GLU A 488 -10.52 21.92 -18.72
C GLU A 488 -10.51 21.27 -17.33
N ARG A 489 -11.66 20.77 -16.86
CA ARG A 489 -11.80 20.05 -15.59
C ARG A 489 -12.67 18.83 -15.78
N VAL A 490 -12.18 17.69 -15.31
CA VAL A 490 -12.93 16.43 -15.29
C VAL A 490 -12.82 15.76 -13.93
N ALA A 491 -13.90 15.13 -13.52
CA ALA A 491 -13.95 14.29 -12.35
C ALA A 491 -14.72 13.02 -12.71
N TYR A 492 -14.23 11.86 -12.28
CA TYR A 492 -14.99 10.63 -12.40
C TYR A 492 -14.71 9.68 -11.26
N GLY A 493 -15.64 8.78 -11.03
CA GLY A 493 -15.49 7.73 -10.05
C GLY A 493 -16.36 6.55 -10.41
N GLY A 494 -16.07 5.42 -9.77
CA GLY A 494 -16.87 4.23 -9.96
C GLY A 494 -16.73 3.25 -8.81
N LEU A 495 -17.75 2.41 -8.67
CA LEU A 495 -17.81 1.30 -7.73
C LEU A 495 -17.99 0.00 -8.51
N GLU A 496 -17.20 -1.01 -8.20
CA GLU A 496 -17.27 -2.35 -8.75
C GLU A 496 -17.55 -3.36 -7.63
N MET A 497 -18.67 -4.07 -7.71
CA MET A 497 -18.91 -5.25 -6.89
C MET A 497 -18.40 -6.48 -7.63
N VAL A 498 -17.30 -7.05 -7.14
CA VAL A 498 -16.52 -8.10 -7.79
C VAL A 498 -16.85 -9.47 -7.19
N PHE A 499 -17.06 -10.44 -8.06
CA PHE A 499 -17.40 -11.83 -7.78
C PHE A 499 -16.35 -12.79 -8.36
N GLY A 500 -15.97 -13.80 -7.57
CA GLY A 500 -14.99 -14.81 -7.93
C GLY A 500 -13.55 -14.43 -7.55
N PRO A 501 -12.63 -15.40 -7.52
CA PRO A 501 -11.25 -15.19 -7.07
C PRO A 501 -10.34 -14.68 -8.18
N ALA A 502 -9.43 -13.75 -7.86
CA ALA A 502 -8.62 -13.02 -8.83
C ALA A 502 -7.79 -13.93 -9.75
N ARG A 503 -7.38 -15.11 -9.26
CA ARG A 503 -6.55 -16.06 -10.01
C ARG A 503 -7.31 -16.96 -10.99
N ARG A 504 -8.66 -17.00 -10.97
CA ARG A 504 -9.47 -17.89 -11.84
C ARG A 504 -10.52 -17.16 -12.68
N GLY A 505 -10.38 -15.84 -12.83
CA GLY A 505 -11.37 -14.99 -13.49
C GLY A 505 -12.39 -14.42 -12.51
N GLN A 506 -12.93 -13.26 -12.86
CA GLN A 506 -13.88 -12.51 -12.05
C GLN A 506 -15.06 -12.07 -12.92
N ALA A 507 -16.24 -11.99 -12.32
CA ALA A 507 -17.37 -11.24 -12.83
C ALA A 507 -17.57 -10.03 -11.93
N TYR A 508 -18.09 -8.93 -12.44
CA TYR A 508 -18.36 -7.76 -11.61
C TYR A 508 -19.55 -6.98 -12.13
N LEU A 509 -20.20 -6.25 -11.22
CA LEU A 509 -21.17 -5.21 -11.54
C LEU A 509 -20.53 -3.86 -11.27
N PHE A 510 -20.79 -2.87 -12.10
CA PHE A 510 -20.22 -1.54 -11.90
C PHE A 510 -21.25 -0.42 -11.98
N LEU A 511 -20.94 0.67 -11.27
CA LEU A 511 -21.61 1.96 -11.35
C LEU A 511 -20.52 3.02 -11.45
N ASP A 512 -20.52 3.78 -12.54
CA ASP A 512 -19.61 4.88 -12.82
C ASP A 512 -20.38 6.21 -12.86
N ALA A 513 -19.75 7.27 -12.43
CA ALA A 513 -20.25 8.63 -12.54
C ALA A 513 -19.12 9.57 -12.99
N GLY A 514 -19.45 10.57 -13.79
CA GLY A 514 -18.52 11.53 -14.32
C GLY A 514 -19.08 12.94 -14.35
N TRP A 515 -18.18 13.92 -14.36
CA TRP A 515 -18.47 15.32 -14.55
C TRP A 515 -17.35 15.94 -15.38
N VAL A 516 -17.73 16.77 -16.35
CA VAL A 516 -16.81 17.52 -17.19
C VAL A 516 -17.29 18.94 -17.31
N ARG A 517 -16.35 19.88 -17.25
CA ARG A 517 -16.58 21.29 -17.47
C ARG A 517 -15.71 21.79 -18.61
N THR A 518 -16.36 22.47 -19.54
CA THR A 518 -15.76 22.97 -20.77
C THR A 518 -16.14 24.43 -20.97
N THR A 519 -15.15 25.27 -21.17
CA THR A 519 -15.36 26.67 -21.56
C THR A 519 -15.18 26.81 -23.07
N SER A 520 -16.19 27.37 -23.76
CA SER A 520 -16.15 27.66 -25.20
C SER A 520 -16.38 29.16 -25.45
N GLU A 521 -15.98 29.64 -26.63
CA GLU A 521 -16.26 31.00 -27.08
C GLU A 521 -16.89 30.96 -28.47
N ASP A 522 -18.14 31.43 -28.56
CA ASP A 522 -18.89 31.53 -29.82
C ASP A 522 -19.26 32.99 -30.07
N ALA A 523 -18.86 33.52 -31.23
CA ALA A 523 -19.15 34.91 -31.65
C ALA A 523 -18.77 36.00 -30.61
N GLY A 524 -17.68 35.79 -29.85
CA GLY A 524 -17.20 36.72 -28.82
C GLY A 524 -17.94 36.62 -27.48
N VAL A 525 -18.82 35.62 -27.32
CA VAL A 525 -19.48 35.31 -26.05
C VAL A 525 -18.86 34.04 -25.48
N THR A 526 -18.21 34.18 -24.32
CA THR A 526 -17.70 33.03 -23.57
C THR A 526 -18.85 32.33 -22.84
N SER A 527 -19.00 31.03 -23.08
CA SER A 527 -19.99 30.19 -22.42
C SER A 527 -19.30 29.05 -21.66
N VAL A 528 -19.87 28.64 -20.53
CA VAL A 528 -19.40 27.49 -19.76
C VAL A 528 -20.45 26.40 -19.86
N GLN A 529 -20.03 25.21 -20.28
CA GLN A 529 -20.86 24.02 -20.38
C GLN A 529 -20.38 23.00 -19.35
N GLU A 530 -21.33 22.35 -18.67
CA GLU A 530 -21.05 21.27 -17.74
C GLU A 530 -21.91 20.06 -18.13
N HIS A 531 -21.28 18.89 -18.20
CA HIS A 531 -21.97 17.63 -18.44
C HIS A 531 -21.76 16.68 -17.26
N GLN A 532 -22.83 16.00 -16.87
CA GLN A 532 -22.80 14.91 -15.91
C GLN A 532 -23.02 13.61 -16.68
N LEU A 533 -22.26 12.59 -16.32
CA LEU A 533 -22.27 11.28 -16.96
C LEU A 533 -22.61 10.24 -15.92
N THR A 534 -23.46 9.29 -16.28
CA THR A 534 -23.74 8.11 -15.44
C THR A 534 -23.68 6.86 -16.29
N GLY A 535 -22.93 5.88 -15.80
CA GLY A 535 -22.70 4.63 -16.49
C GLY A 535 -22.91 3.46 -15.54
N PHE A 536 -23.55 2.39 -16.00
CA PHE A 536 -23.66 1.18 -15.19
C PHE A 536 -23.65 -0.05 -16.08
N GLY A 537 -23.33 -1.20 -15.49
CA GLY A 537 -23.29 -2.43 -16.25
C GLY A 537 -22.62 -3.57 -15.53
N LEU A 538 -22.11 -4.50 -16.33
CA LEU A 538 -21.48 -5.73 -15.87
C LEU A 538 -20.26 -6.06 -16.70
N GLY A 539 -19.29 -6.74 -16.09
CA GLY A 539 -18.09 -7.14 -16.78
C GLY A 539 -17.52 -8.47 -16.30
N LEU A 540 -16.62 -8.99 -17.12
CA LEU A 540 -15.85 -10.19 -16.89
C LEU A 540 -14.38 -9.85 -17.02
N ARG A 541 -13.59 -10.24 -16.03
CA ARG A 541 -12.14 -10.05 -16.01
C ARG A 541 -11.46 -11.41 -16.02
N ALA A 542 -10.73 -11.72 -17.08
CA ALA A 542 -10.05 -12.99 -17.27
C ALA A 542 -8.53 -12.81 -17.17
N PRO A 543 -7.83 -13.51 -16.24
CA PRO A 543 -6.36 -13.46 -16.19
C PRO A 543 -5.78 -14.10 -17.45
N THR A 544 -4.74 -13.48 -18.00
CA THR A 544 -3.94 -13.97 -19.13
C THR A 544 -2.46 -13.94 -18.76
N ALA A 545 -1.59 -14.49 -19.62
CA ALA A 545 -0.15 -14.42 -19.43
C ALA A 545 0.40 -12.98 -19.51
N LEU A 546 -0.36 -12.05 -20.12
CA LEU A 546 0.03 -10.65 -20.36
C LEU A 546 -0.61 -9.66 -19.37
N GLY A 547 -1.44 -10.15 -18.43
CA GLY A 547 -2.22 -9.31 -17.52
C GLY A 547 -3.60 -9.89 -17.25
N ALA A 548 -4.64 -9.07 -17.30
CA ALA A 548 -6.02 -9.49 -17.30
C ALA A 548 -6.77 -8.77 -18.42
N ILE A 549 -7.51 -9.52 -19.23
CA ILE A 549 -8.44 -8.94 -20.19
C ILE A 549 -9.71 -8.62 -19.43
N ASP A 550 -10.17 -7.38 -19.53
CA ASP A 550 -11.40 -6.88 -18.96
C ASP A 550 -12.38 -6.61 -20.11
N LEU A 551 -13.54 -7.28 -20.04
CA LEU A 551 -14.64 -7.12 -20.97
C LEU A 551 -15.83 -6.59 -20.18
N SER A 552 -16.34 -5.42 -20.53
CA SER A 552 -17.48 -4.85 -19.80
C SER A 552 -18.54 -4.33 -20.76
N LEU A 553 -19.80 -4.68 -20.50
CA LEU A 553 -20.95 -4.13 -21.18
C LEU A 553 -21.51 -3.00 -20.31
N GLY A 554 -21.46 -1.77 -20.83
CA GLY A 554 -21.94 -0.58 -20.15
C GLY A 554 -23.11 0.10 -20.86
N PHE A 555 -23.98 0.70 -20.07
CA PHE A 555 -25.12 1.49 -20.49
C PHE A 555 -24.99 2.90 -19.93
N ALA A 556 -25.26 3.91 -20.77
CA ALA A 556 -25.24 5.31 -20.39
C ALA A 556 -26.65 5.75 -19.97
N GLU A 557 -26.79 6.32 -18.77
CA GLU A 557 -28.01 6.89 -18.17
C GLU A 557 -29.17 5.90 -17.95
N GLU A 558 -29.58 5.17 -18.99
CA GLU A 558 -30.71 4.25 -19.00
C GLU A 558 -30.31 2.88 -19.58
N LEU A 559 -31.07 1.84 -19.21
CA LEU A 559 -30.81 0.48 -19.70
C LEU A 559 -31.38 0.31 -21.11
N ASN A 560 -30.57 0.62 -22.12
CA ASN A 560 -30.91 0.44 -23.52
C ASN A 560 -29.94 -0.54 -24.22
N PHE A 561 -30.43 -1.71 -24.61
CA PHE A 561 -29.61 -2.73 -25.27
C PHE A 561 -29.15 -2.37 -26.68
N ASP A 562 -29.85 -1.46 -27.35
CA ASP A 562 -29.47 -1.01 -28.70
C ASP A 562 -28.32 0.00 -28.65
N GLU A 563 -28.15 0.70 -27.52
CA GLU A 563 -27.12 1.72 -27.29
C GLU A 563 -25.99 1.24 -26.36
N GLY A 564 -26.11 0.02 -25.84
CA GLY A 564 -25.12 -0.59 -24.96
C GLY A 564 -23.75 -0.70 -25.63
N LYS A 565 -22.69 -0.38 -24.88
CA LYS A 565 -21.32 -0.38 -25.39
C LYS A 565 -20.49 -1.48 -24.77
N LEU A 566 -19.82 -2.25 -25.61
CA LEU A 566 -18.82 -3.21 -25.20
C LEU A 566 -17.46 -2.52 -25.10
N HIS A 567 -16.90 -2.54 -23.91
CA HIS A 567 -15.57 -2.04 -23.60
C HIS A 567 -14.60 -3.20 -23.45
N VAL A 568 -13.40 -3.04 -23.98
CA VAL A 568 -12.32 -4.03 -23.89
C VAL A 568 -11.06 -3.33 -23.41
N ALA A 569 -10.55 -3.75 -22.25
CA ALA A 569 -9.32 -3.20 -21.68
C ALA A 569 -8.34 -4.33 -21.32
N LEU A 570 -7.05 -4.06 -21.49
CA LEU A 570 -5.98 -4.92 -20.98
C LEU A 570 -5.45 -4.30 -19.68
N ILE A 571 -5.79 -4.90 -18.55
CA ILE A 571 -5.32 -4.48 -17.24
C ILE A 571 -4.02 -5.22 -16.94
N GLN A 572 -2.91 -4.50 -16.90
CA GLN A 572 -1.63 -5.07 -16.51
C GLN A 572 -1.61 -5.38 -15.01
N ARG A 573 -1.10 -6.58 -14.67
CA ARG A 573 -0.78 -6.93 -13.28
C ARG A 573 0.63 -6.45 -12.99
N PHE A 574 0.78 -5.47 -12.12
CA PHE A 574 2.05 -5.14 -11.47
C PHE A 574 2.01 -5.65 -10.04
#